data_AF-A0A7C6W9I7-F1
#
_entry.id   AF-A0A7C6W9I7-F1
#
_cell.length_a   1.000
_cell.length_b   1.000
_cell.length_c   1.000
_cell.angle_alpha   90.00
_cell.angle_beta   90.00
_cell.angle_gamma   90.00
#
_symmetry.space_group_name_H-M   'P 1'
#
loop_
_entity.id
_entity.type
_entity.pdbx_description
1 polymer ?
#
loop_
_entity_poly.entity_id
_entity_poly.type
_entity_poly.pdbx_seq_one_letter_code
_entity_poly.pdbx_strand_id
1 'polypeptide(L)'
;VTVEPPVLLRPGGITREELEEYLPDLRVDTGVGGLPPKEDFRPRSPGMKYTHYAPEAQVVVVEGPVEAVQEKIRTLTHSYREQGLRVGVMATRETAAAYGDGEVLIVGGREELASVAANLFACFRRFDALGVDIILAEGFEAVGLGLAIMNRLRKAAGYQIIKAGEGQQ
;
A
#
# COMPACT_ATOMS: atom_id res chain seq x y z
N VAL A 1 4.32 25.07 -10.16
CA VAL A 1 3.28 26.02 -9.71
C VAL A 1 3.16 25.92 -8.20
N THR A 2 3.56 26.97 -7.48
CA THR A 2 3.37 27.16 -6.05
C THR A 2 2.00 27.79 -5.78
N VAL A 3 1.42 27.57 -4.60
CA VAL A 3 0.08 28.06 -4.21
C VAL A 3 0.09 28.44 -2.73
N GLU A 4 -0.79 29.38 -2.36
CA GLU A 4 -1.07 29.78 -0.98
C GLU A 4 -2.56 29.52 -0.67
N PRO A 5 -2.92 28.81 0.41
CA PRO A 5 -2.03 28.15 1.36
C PRO A 5 -1.28 26.96 0.73
N PRO A 6 -0.15 26.52 1.34
CA PRO A 6 0.61 25.38 0.84
C PRO A 6 -0.25 24.13 0.72
N VAL A 7 0.02 23.33 -0.31
CA VAL A 7 -0.69 22.07 -0.57
C VAL A 7 0.29 20.90 -0.46
N LEU A 8 0.00 19.96 0.43
CA LEU A 8 0.66 18.66 0.50
C LEU A 8 0.30 17.86 -0.75
N LEU A 9 1.27 17.70 -1.65
CA LEU A 9 1.13 16.93 -2.90
C LEU A 9 1.56 15.47 -2.75
N ARG A 10 2.38 15.16 -1.74
CA ARG A 10 2.86 13.80 -1.47
C ARG A 10 3.12 13.61 0.02
N PRO A 11 2.46 12.65 0.69
CA PRO A 11 2.72 12.36 2.09
C PRO A 11 4.14 11.80 2.21
N GLY A 12 4.90 12.10 3.26
CA GLY A 12 6.32 11.74 3.37
C GLY A 12 6.65 11.02 4.67
N GLY A 13 7.93 11.03 5.03
CA GLY A 13 8.36 10.61 6.37
C GLY A 13 8.01 11.62 7.46
N ILE A 14 7.78 12.88 7.08
CA ILE A 14 7.14 13.89 7.93
C ILE A 14 5.63 13.76 7.69
N THR A 15 4.88 13.60 8.77
CA THR A 15 3.44 13.39 8.73
C THR A 15 2.69 14.69 8.47
N ARG A 16 1.38 14.58 8.19
CA ARG A 16 0.54 15.77 8.01
C ARG A 16 0.42 16.54 9.32
N GLU A 17 0.27 15.81 10.41
CA GLU A 17 0.08 16.33 11.76
C GLU A 17 1.30 17.15 12.19
N GLU A 18 2.51 16.64 11.93
CA GLU A 18 3.76 17.37 12.17
C GLU A 18 3.88 18.63 11.33
N LEU A 19 3.37 18.62 10.09
CA LEU A 19 3.39 19.81 9.23
C LEU A 19 2.35 20.85 9.65
N GLU A 20 1.18 20.42 10.13
CA GLU A 20 0.10 21.30 10.60
C GLU A 20 0.51 22.15 11.82
N GLU A 21 1.46 21.67 12.64
CA GLU A 21 2.04 22.46 13.74
C GLU A 21 2.73 23.74 13.26
N TYR A 22 3.33 23.71 12.07
CA TYR A 22 4.07 24.85 11.48
C TYR A 22 3.28 25.54 10.36
N LEU A 23 2.33 24.83 9.76
CA LEU A 23 1.52 25.26 8.61
C LEU A 23 0.03 25.00 8.90
N PRO A 24 -0.63 25.83 9.73
CA PRO A 24 -2.00 25.58 10.18
C PRO A 24 -3.04 25.59 9.04
N ASP A 25 -2.74 26.27 7.92
CA ASP A 25 -3.61 26.33 6.73
C ASP A 25 -3.28 25.27 5.66
N LEU A 26 -2.45 24.26 5.98
CA LEU A 26 -2.00 23.25 5.03
C LEU A 26 -3.18 22.52 4.37
N ARG A 27 -3.26 22.58 3.05
CA ARG A 27 -4.25 21.83 2.26
C ARG A 27 -3.67 20.50 1.81
N VAL A 28 -4.51 19.48 1.67
CA VAL A 28 -4.11 18.18 1.12
C VAL A 28 -4.68 18.05 -0.29
N ASP A 29 -3.83 17.74 -1.27
CA ASP A 29 -4.29 17.49 -2.63
C ASP A 29 -5.19 16.24 -2.68
N THR A 30 -6.23 16.26 -3.50
CA THR A 30 -7.19 15.15 -3.61
C THR A 30 -6.53 13.84 -4.07
N GLY A 31 -5.39 13.91 -4.78
CA GLY A 31 -4.59 12.76 -5.17
C GLY A 31 -3.73 12.16 -4.05
N VAL A 32 -3.60 12.83 -2.90
CA VAL A 32 -2.85 12.33 -1.74
C VAL A 32 -3.63 11.29 -0.95
N GLY A 33 -4.97 11.40 -0.90
CA GLY A 33 -5.87 10.47 -0.21
C GLY A 33 -5.89 9.05 -0.77
N GLY A 34 -5.11 8.76 -1.82
CA GLY A 34 -5.04 7.43 -2.43
C GLY A 34 -6.34 7.03 -3.15
N LEU A 35 -7.18 8.00 -3.51
CA LEU A 35 -8.24 7.82 -4.49
C LEU A 35 -7.63 7.71 -5.89
N PRO A 36 -8.23 6.93 -6.81
CA PRO A 36 -7.79 6.91 -8.19
C PRO A 36 -7.88 8.33 -8.76
N PRO A 37 -6.87 8.78 -9.54
CA PRO A 37 -6.95 10.07 -10.21
C PRO A 37 -8.20 10.11 -11.10
N LYS A 38 -8.96 11.22 -11.06
CA LYS A 38 -9.95 11.52 -12.11
C LYS A 38 -9.21 11.53 -13.45
N GLU A 39 -9.86 11.10 -14.54
CA GLU A 39 -9.26 10.90 -15.88
C GLU A 39 -8.45 12.10 -16.43
N ASP A 40 -8.64 13.30 -15.86
CA ASP A 40 -7.98 14.55 -16.25
C ASP A 40 -6.81 14.97 -15.31
N PHE A 41 -6.11 14.01 -14.70
CA PHE A 41 -5.03 14.28 -13.76
C PHE A 41 -3.71 14.63 -14.46
N ARG A 42 -3.41 15.92 -14.55
CA ARG A 42 -2.09 16.43 -14.97
C ARG A 42 -1.12 16.45 -13.77
N PRO A 43 -0.05 15.64 -13.77
CA PRO A 43 0.84 15.53 -12.64
C PRO A 43 1.65 16.80 -12.40
N ARG A 44 1.59 17.35 -11.18
CA ARG A 44 2.32 18.56 -10.77
C ARG A 44 3.70 18.28 -10.15
N SER A 45 4.08 17.00 -10.02
CA SER A 45 5.33 16.55 -9.41
C SER A 45 5.85 15.24 -10.05
N PRO A 46 7.18 14.98 -10.08
CA PRO A 46 7.74 13.73 -10.59
C PRO A 46 7.21 12.48 -9.86
N GLY A 47 6.98 11.37 -10.59
CA GLY A 47 6.54 10.08 -10.02
C GLY A 47 5.02 9.87 -9.92
N MET A 48 4.21 10.74 -10.54
CA MET A 48 2.74 10.64 -10.57
C MET A 48 2.19 9.94 -11.82
N LYS A 49 3.03 9.72 -12.84
CA LYS A 49 2.63 9.14 -14.15
C LYS A 49 3.31 7.81 -14.46
N TYR A 50 4.39 7.45 -13.75
CA TYR A 50 5.17 6.25 -14.04
C TYR A 50 5.43 5.41 -12.81
N THR A 51 5.20 4.12 -13.00
CA THR A 51 5.39 2.94 -12.16
C THR A 51 6.86 2.70 -11.76
N HIS A 52 7.62 3.73 -11.35
CA HIS A 52 9.04 3.57 -10.98
C HIS A 52 9.24 2.79 -9.67
N TYR A 53 8.14 2.38 -9.01
CA TYR A 53 8.14 1.78 -7.68
C TYR A 53 7.25 0.56 -7.56
N ALA A 54 6.52 0.17 -8.61
CA ALA A 54 5.78 -1.09 -8.55
C ALA A 54 6.71 -2.23 -8.96
N PRO A 55 6.60 -3.39 -8.29
CA PRO A 55 7.27 -4.62 -8.71
C PRO A 55 6.78 -5.05 -10.10
N GLU A 56 7.49 -6.00 -10.71
CA GLU A 56 7.05 -6.66 -11.96
C GLU A 56 5.78 -7.48 -11.74
N ALA A 57 5.67 -8.09 -10.56
CA ALA A 57 4.50 -8.82 -10.12
C ALA A 57 3.27 -7.90 -9.97
N GLN A 58 2.08 -8.43 -10.27
CA GLN A 58 0.84 -7.71 -9.99
C GLN A 58 0.68 -7.52 -8.48
N VAL A 59 0.42 -6.30 -7.99
CA VAL A 59 0.14 -6.07 -6.56
C VAL A 59 -1.36 -5.89 -6.34
N VAL A 60 -1.89 -6.56 -5.32
CA VAL A 60 -3.26 -6.37 -4.82
C VAL A 60 -3.17 -6.03 -3.34
N VAL A 61 -3.84 -4.95 -2.94
CA VAL A 61 -3.88 -4.51 -1.54
C VAL A 61 -5.21 -4.92 -0.91
N VAL A 62 -5.16 -5.61 0.23
CA VAL A 62 -6.36 -6.05 0.95
C VAL A 62 -6.54 -5.21 2.21
N GLU A 63 -7.59 -4.40 2.24
CA GLU A 63 -7.87 -3.46 3.33
C GLU A 63 -9.10 -3.90 4.13
N GLY A 64 -9.05 -3.79 5.45
CA GLY A 64 -10.15 -4.15 6.34
C GLY A 64 -9.66 -4.49 7.75
N PRO A 65 -10.55 -5.01 8.62
CA PRO A 65 -10.16 -5.58 9.90
C PRO A 65 -9.12 -6.70 9.72
N VAL A 66 -8.19 -6.81 10.66
CA VAL A 66 -7.01 -7.69 10.55
C VAL A 66 -7.40 -9.15 10.29
N GLU A 67 -8.43 -9.66 10.96
CA GLU A 67 -8.94 -11.02 10.81
C GLU A 67 -9.55 -11.24 9.42
N ALA A 68 -10.35 -10.29 8.95
CA ALA A 68 -10.98 -10.36 7.63
C ALA A 68 -9.94 -10.28 6.49
N VAL A 69 -8.92 -9.44 6.66
CA VAL A 69 -7.78 -9.36 5.73
C VAL A 69 -7.03 -10.69 5.69
N GLN A 70 -6.78 -11.31 6.85
CA GLN A 70 -6.13 -12.62 6.93
C GLN A 70 -6.90 -13.70 6.17
N GLU A 71 -8.20 -13.83 6.44
CA GLU A 71 -9.05 -14.78 5.74
C GLU A 71 -9.07 -14.53 4.24
N LYS A 72 -9.25 -13.27 3.83
CA LYS A 72 -9.32 -12.91 2.41
C LYS A 72 -8.02 -13.20 1.67
N ILE A 73 -6.87 -12.85 2.24
CA ILE A 73 -5.56 -13.15 1.64
C ILE A 73 -5.38 -14.67 1.53
N ARG A 74 -5.72 -15.46 2.56
CA ARG A 74 -5.63 -16.93 2.49
C ARG A 74 -6.48 -17.50 1.35
N THR A 75 -7.72 -17.05 1.20
CA THR A 75 -8.61 -17.47 0.11
C THR A 75 -8.04 -17.10 -1.26
N LEU A 76 -7.53 -15.87 -1.40
CA LEU A 76 -6.94 -15.40 -2.66
C LEU A 76 -5.66 -16.18 -2.99
N THR A 77 -4.80 -16.44 -2.01
CA THR A 77 -3.59 -17.23 -2.22
C THR A 77 -3.93 -18.62 -2.74
N HIS A 78 -4.90 -19.31 -2.12
CA HIS A 78 -5.35 -20.62 -2.59
C HIS A 78 -5.85 -20.55 -4.04
N SER A 79 -6.75 -19.60 -4.33
CA SER A 79 -7.36 -19.46 -5.65
C SER A 79 -6.34 -19.16 -6.76
N TYR A 80 -5.37 -18.29 -6.52
CA TYR A 80 -4.33 -17.99 -7.50
C TYR A 80 -3.34 -19.14 -7.69
N ARG A 81 -3.05 -19.89 -6.63
CA ARG A 81 -2.21 -21.10 -6.73
C ARG A 81 -2.89 -22.22 -7.51
N GLU A 82 -4.20 -22.40 -7.37
CA GLU A 82 -4.97 -23.34 -8.20
C GLU A 82 -4.93 -22.98 -9.69
N GLN A 83 -4.77 -21.70 -10.00
CA GLN A 83 -4.56 -21.20 -11.37
C GLN A 83 -3.10 -21.35 -11.84
N GLY A 84 -2.21 -21.92 -11.01
CA GLY A 84 -0.81 -22.14 -11.33
C GLY A 84 0.10 -20.93 -11.12
N LEU A 85 -0.40 -19.86 -10.49
CA LEU A 85 0.39 -18.65 -10.23
C LEU A 85 1.24 -18.78 -8.97
N ARG A 86 2.42 -18.16 -9.00
CA ARG A 86 3.32 -18.00 -7.85
C ARG A 86 2.87 -16.79 -7.06
N VAL A 87 2.37 -17.02 -5.86
CA VAL A 87 1.79 -15.98 -5.00
C VAL A 87 2.79 -15.57 -3.93
N GLY A 88 3.10 -14.27 -3.86
CA GLY A 88 3.76 -13.64 -2.74
C GLY A 88 2.77 -13.00 -1.77
N VAL A 89 3.04 -13.05 -0.48
CA VAL A 89 2.23 -12.39 0.56
C VAL A 89 3.11 -11.43 1.35
N MET A 90 2.78 -10.14 1.28
CA MET A 90 3.43 -9.09 2.07
C MET A 90 2.65 -8.88 3.36
N ALA A 91 3.18 -9.41 4.46
CA ALA A 91 2.52 -9.46 5.76
C ALA A 91 3.28 -8.68 6.82
N THR A 92 2.61 -8.32 7.91
CA THR A 92 3.31 -7.87 9.13
C THR A 92 3.82 -9.08 9.93
N ARG A 93 4.72 -8.83 10.88
CA ARG A 93 5.32 -9.88 11.72
C ARG A 93 4.26 -10.68 12.48
N GLU A 94 3.20 -9.99 12.91
CA GLU A 94 2.12 -10.51 13.75
C GLU A 94 1.22 -11.49 12.98
N THR A 95 1.04 -11.27 11.67
CA THR A 95 0.10 -12.01 10.82
C THR A 95 0.80 -13.00 9.89
N ALA A 96 2.11 -12.87 9.66
CA ALA A 96 2.86 -13.71 8.73
C ALA A 96 2.67 -15.22 8.94
N ALA A 97 2.56 -15.66 10.20
CA ALA A 97 2.36 -17.07 10.54
C ALA A 97 0.99 -17.63 10.09
N ALA A 98 0.01 -16.77 9.83
CA ALA A 98 -1.33 -17.17 9.37
C ALA A 98 -1.39 -17.49 7.86
N TYR A 99 -0.44 -16.98 7.07
CA TYR A 99 -0.37 -17.19 5.63
C TYR A 99 0.52 -18.39 5.32
N GLY A 100 0.03 -19.59 5.62
CA GLY A 100 0.81 -20.82 5.41
C GLY A 100 1.11 -21.10 3.92
N ASP A 101 0.30 -20.58 3.01
CA ASP A 101 0.42 -20.79 1.57
C ASP A 101 1.04 -19.56 0.88
N GLY A 102 2.10 -19.79 0.09
CA GLY A 102 2.75 -18.78 -0.75
C GLY A 102 4.13 -18.37 -0.23
N GLU A 103 4.76 -17.44 -0.94
CA GLU A 103 6.03 -16.83 -0.52
C GLU A 103 5.73 -15.66 0.42
N VAL A 104 5.84 -15.87 1.73
CA VAL A 104 5.54 -14.82 2.71
C VAL A 104 6.78 -13.99 3.01
N LEU A 105 6.68 -12.67 2.89
CA LEU A 105 7.71 -11.72 3.35
C LEU A 105 7.13 -10.78 4.41
N ILE A 106 7.85 -10.68 5.53
CA ILE A 106 7.54 -9.74 6.59
C ILE A 106 8.06 -8.36 6.19
N VAL A 107 7.16 -7.38 6.06
CA VAL A 107 7.52 -5.99 5.76
C VAL A 107 7.84 -5.18 7.02
N GLY A 108 7.32 -5.56 8.17
CA GLY A 108 7.54 -4.84 9.42
C GLY A 108 6.56 -5.28 10.51
N GLY A 109 6.50 -4.51 11.59
CA GLY A 109 5.47 -4.67 12.64
C GLY A 109 4.28 -3.78 12.38
N ARG A 110 3.07 -4.25 12.69
CA ARG A 110 1.82 -3.48 12.54
C ARG A 110 1.78 -2.25 13.46
N GLU A 111 2.36 -2.37 14.65
CA GLU A 111 2.50 -1.28 15.63
C GLU A 111 3.75 -0.41 15.38
N GLU A 112 4.63 -0.82 14.46
CA GLU A 112 5.89 -0.14 14.16
C GLU A 112 5.94 0.27 12.68
N LEU A 113 5.02 1.14 12.25
CA LEU A 113 4.87 1.55 10.85
C LEU A 113 6.16 2.11 10.22
N ALA A 114 7.08 2.65 11.02
CA ALA A 114 8.41 3.07 10.56
C ALA A 114 9.19 1.91 9.93
N SER A 115 9.11 0.71 10.51
CA SER A 115 9.73 -0.50 9.96
C SER A 115 9.11 -0.88 8.61
N VAL A 116 7.78 -0.81 8.50
CA VAL A 116 7.05 -1.07 7.25
C VAL A 116 7.49 -0.10 6.16
N ALA A 117 7.53 1.20 6.46
CA ALA A 117 7.95 2.22 5.50
C ALA A 117 9.40 2.03 5.03
N ALA A 118 10.31 1.65 5.94
CA ALA A 118 11.71 1.42 5.62
C ALA A 118 11.93 0.20 4.71
N ASN A 119 11.12 -0.86 4.89
CA ASN A 119 11.32 -2.14 4.22
C ASN A 119 10.46 -2.32 2.96
N LEU A 120 9.40 -1.53 2.76
CA LEU A 120 8.42 -1.72 1.69
C LEU A 120 9.05 -1.99 0.31
N PHE A 121 9.98 -1.14 -0.11
CA PHE A 121 10.65 -1.29 -1.41
C PHE A 121 11.65 -2.45 -1.45
N ALA A 122 12.24 -2.81 -0.32
CA ALA A 122 13.11 -3.98 -0.24
C ALA A 122 12.29 -5.27 -0.40
N CYS A 123 11.08 -5.33 0.17
CA CYS A 123 10.15 -6.45 -0.03
C CYS A 123 9.73 -6.58 -1.49
N PHE A 124 9.38 -5.48 -2.18
CA PHE A 124 9.06 -5.54 -3.62
C PHE A 124 10.20 -6.12 -4.45
N ARG A 125 11.42 -5.60 -4.31
CA ARG A 125 12.59 -6.15 -5.02
C ARG A 125 12.85 -7.62 -4.71
N ARG A 126 12.56 -8.05 -3.48
CA ARG A 126 12.71 -9.45 -3.08
C ARG A 126 11.64 -10.33 -3.72
N PHE A 127 10.40 -9.86 -3.86
CA PHE A 127 9.37 -10.55 -4.63
C PHE A 127 9.73 -10.67 -6.11
N ASP A 128 10.25 -9.61 -6.73
CA ASP A 128 10.75 -9.66 -8.11
C ASP A 128 11.84 -10.72 -8.26
N ALA A 129 12.80 -10.75 -7.33
CA ALA A 129 13.86 -11.76 -7.32
C ALA A 129 13.35 -13.20 -7.10
N LEU A 130 12.23 -13.36 -6.37
CA LEU A 130 11.57 -14.65 -6.18
C LEU A 130 10.77 -15.07 -7.43
N GLY A 131 10.47 -14.15 -8.33
CA GLY A 131 9.68 -14.39 -9.54
C GLY A 131 8.25 -14.80 -9.21
N VAL A 132 7.62 -14.11 -8.26
CA VAL A 132 6.18 -14.27 -8.00
C VAL A 132 5.38 -13.53 -9.08
N ASP A 133 4.23 -14.06 -9.46
CA ASP A 133 3.36 -13.46 -10.47
C ASP A 133 2.44 -12.39 -9.84
N ILE A 134 2.06 -12.61 -8.58
CA ILE A 134 1.15 -11.74 -7.84
C ILE A 134 1.58 -11.58 -6.39
N ILE A 135 1.46 -10.36 -5.85
CA ILE A 135 1.73 -10.00 -4.47
C ILE A 135 0.42 -9.56 -3.82
N LEU A 136 0.03 -10.26 -2.76
CA LEU A 136 -1.07 -9.89 -1.89
C LEU A 136 -0.51 -9.13 -0.68
N ALA A 137 -0.78 -7.84 -0.58
CA ALA A 137 -0.26 -6.99 0.49
C ALA A 137 -1.36 -6.60 1.48
N GLU A 138 -1.02 -6.66 2.77
CA GLU A 138 -1.90 -6.16 3.82
C GLU A 138 -2.07 -4.64 3.75
N GLY A 139 -3.30 -4.19 3.99
CA GLY A 139 -3.62 -2.80 4.23
C GLY A 139 -3.29 -2.35 5.66
N PHE A 140 -3.07 -1.04 5.78
CA PHE A 140 -2.83 -0.34 7.03
C PHE A 140 -3.83 0.80 7.18
N GLU A 141 -4.10 1.23 8.41
CA GLU A 141 -4.87 2.44 8.64
C GLU A 141 -4.14 3.65 8.04
N ALA A 142 -4.88 4.49 7.32
CA ALA A 142 -4.31 5.61 6.58
C ALA A 142 -4.17 6.88 7.47
N VAL A 143 -3.54 6.74 8.64
CA VAL A 143 -3.30 7.81 9.61
C VAL A 143 -1.78 8.00 9.80
N GLY A 144 -1.32 9.26 9.92
CA GLY A 144 0.09 9.59 10.08
C GLY A 144 0.98 8.93 9.01
N LEU A 145 1.95 8.13 9.43
CA LEU A 145 2.84 7.40 8.53
C LEU A 145 2.11 6.34 7.67
N GLY A 146 1.01 5.80 8.16
CA GLY A 146 0.16 4.85 7.43
C GLY A 146 -0.39 5.45 6.14
N LEU A 147 -0.71 6.76 6.12
CA LEU A 147 -1.12 7.47 4.90
C LEU A 147 0.00 7.43 3.84
N ALA A 148 1.24 7.62 4.27
CA ALA A 148 2.39 7.58 3.39
C ALA A 148 2.58 6.17 2.82
N ILE A 149 2.55 5.13 3.66
CA ILE A 149 2.69 3.72 3.28
C ILE A 149 1.60 3.33 2.28
N MET A 150 0.33 3.60 2.62
CA MET A 150 -0.81 3.26 1.78
C MET A 150 -0.79 4.00 0.43
N ASN A 151 -0.28 5.24 0.38
CA ASN A 151 -0.10 5.93 -0.89
C ASN A 151 0.87 5.16 -1.83
N ARG A 152 1.94 4.56 -1.29
CA ARG A 152 2.93 3.82 -2.09
C ARG A 152 2.38 2.45 -2.49
N LEU A 153 1.78 1.74 -1.54
CA LEU A 153 1.14 0.44 -1.78
C LEU A 153 0.05 0.53 -2.85
N ARG A 154 -0.90 1.48 -2.71
CA ARG A 154 -1.99 1.65 -3.68
C ARG A 154 -1.48 2.04 -5.08
N LYS A 155 -0.43 2.87 -5.15
CA LYS A 155 0.22 3.19 -6.43
C LYS A 155 0.92 1.98 -7.05
N ALA A 156 1.63 1.18 -6.25
CA ALA A 156 2.25 -0.05 -6.71
C ALA A 156 1.20 -1.07 -7.21
N ALA A 157 0.04 -1.10 -6.56
CA ALA A 157 -1.10 -1.92 -6.97
C ALA A 157 -1.87 -1.40 -8.18
N GLY A 158 -1.51 -0.24 -8.75
CA GLY A 158 -2.36 0.39 -9.77
C GLY A 158 -3.80 0.56 -9.30
N TYR A 159 -4.00 0.79 -8.00
CA TYR A 159 -5.29 0.87 -7.32
C TYR A 159 -6.13 -0.42 -7.34
N GLN A 160 -5.52 -1.60 -7.52
CA GLN A 160 -6.16 -2.90 -7.27
C GLN A 160 -6.31 -3.13 -5.76
N ILE A 161 -7.46 -2.75 -5.22
CA ILE A 161 -7.76 -2.78 -3.78
C ILE A 161 -8.98 -3.67 -3.54
N ILE A 162 -8.86 -4.60 -2.59
CA ILE A 162 -9.95 -5.46 -2.12
C ILE A 162 -10.32 -5.05 -0.70
N LYS A 163 -11.59 -4.76 -0.48
CA LYS A 163 -12.12 -4.52 0.87
C LYS A 163 -12.54 -5.85 1.50
N ALA A 164 -11.97 -6.17 2.65
CA ALA A 164 -12.28 -7.36 3.43
C ALA A 164 -13.15 -6.98 4.63
N GLY A 165 -14.14 -7.83 4.95
CA GLY A 165 -15.04 -7.60 6.09
C GLY A 165 -16.17 -6.61 5.83
N GLU A 166 -16.18 -5.92 4.69
CA GLU A 166 -17.37 -5.20 4.23
C GLU A 166 -18.32 -6.23 3.60
N GLY A 167 -19.44 -6.48 4.28
CA GLY A 167 -20.56 -7.20 3.68
C GLY A 167 -20.97 -6.49 2.40
N GLN A 168 -21.12 -7.27 1.32
CA GLN A 168 -21.85 -6.83 0.14
C GLN A 168 -23.19 -6.22 0.61
N GLN A 169 -23.34 -4.91 0.48
CA GLN A 169 -24.66 -4.28 0.41
C GLN A 169 -25.05 -4.20 -1.06
#